data_AF-A0A8E2B1W4-F1
#
_entry.id   AF-A0A8E2B1W4-F1
#
_cell.length_a   1.000
_cell.length_b   1.000
_cell.length_c   1.000
_cell.angle_alpha   90.00
_cell.angle_beta   90.00
_cell.angle_gamma   90.00
#
_symmetry.space_group_name_H-M   'P 1'
#
loop_
_entity.id
_entity.type
_entity.pdbx_description
1 polymer ?
#
loop_
_entity_poly.entity_id
_entity_poly.type
_entity_poly.pdbx_seq_one_letter_code
_entity_poly.pdbx_strand_id
1 'polypeptide(L)'
;MNSAVTALIAGERTTVKTKAWLRGLTLAANEAAKALAWGSVLVGQASQDNEYGDISIWLGSGDYGKDHEKQILDAMGLSENLGEAEVTPVAVSPTTHLPEHVEFPPKQPEMEVLIGLLSELDEIHAFRVVDLIGKGGLTVHFLVGHLKGEGHTPGWAGLVGIEAEVK
;
A
#
# COMPACT_ATOMS: atom_id res chain seq x y z
N MET A 1 -21.55 -0.41 -15.59
CA MET A 1 -20.20 -0.78 -16.08
C MET A 1 -19.21 -0.09 -15.17
N ASN A 2 -18.72 -0.80 -14.14
CA ASN A 2 -17.88 -0.20 -13.11
C ASN A 2 -16.42 -0.26 -13.56
N SER A 3 -15.85 0.92 -13.82
CA SER A 3 -14.41 1.09 -13.99
C SER A 3 -13.79 0.99 -12.60
N ALA A 4 -13.31 -0.19 -12.22
CA ALA A 4 -12.56 -0.38 -10.99
C ALA A 4 -11.07 -0.19 -11.29
N VAL A 5 -10.44 0.76 -10.60
CA VAL A 5 -9.01 1.03 -10.67
C VAL A 5 -8.27 -0.28 -10.41
N THR A 6 -7.60 -0.78 -11.45
CA THR A 6 -6.87 -2.04 -11.47
C THR A 6 -5.41 -1.69 -11.23
N ALA A 7 -4.79 -2.32 -10.23
CA ALA A 7 -3.40 -2.24 -9.79
C ALA A 7 -2.42 -1.41 -10.65
N LEU A 8 -1.65 -0.53 -10.02
CA LEU A 8 -0.62 0.24 -10.72
C LEU A 8 0.62 -0.63 -10.97
N ILE A 9 1.03 -0.75 -12.23
CA ILE A 9 2.19 -1.55 -12.65
C ILE A 9 3.30 -0.58 -13.04
N ALA A 10 4.32 -0.48 -12.20
CA ALA A 10 5.53 0.32 -12.44
C ALA A 10 6.68 -0.49 -13.07
N GLY A 11 6.55 -1.83 -13.13
CA GLY A 11 7.64 -2.76 -13.51
C GLY A 11 7.34 -3.75 -14.63
N GLU A 12 8.12 -4.84 -14.66
CA GLU A 12 8.11 -5.91 -15.67
C GLU A 12 6.76 -6.65 -15.85
N ARG A 13 6.64 -7.44 -16.93
CA ARG A 13 5.45 -8.26 -17.21
C ARG A 13 5.20 -9.29 -16.10
N THR A 14 3.99 -9.25 -15.53
CA THR A 14 3.55 -10.17 -14.45
C THR A 14 2.73 -11.35 -14.96
N THR A 15 2.73 -12.47 -14.22
CA THR A 15 1.85 -13.60 -14.49
C THR A 15 0.37 -13.26 -14.23
N VAL A 16 -0.54 -14.08 -14.77
CA VAL A 16 -1.99 -13.98 -14.49
C VAL A 16 -2.26 -14.13 -12.99
N LYS A 17 -1.52 -15.01 -12.30
CA LYS A 17 -1.65 -15.22 -10.86
C LYS A 17 -1.27 -13.97 -10.07
N THR A 18 -0.12 -13.34 -10.38
CA THR A 18 0.30 -12.08 -9.75
C THR A 18 -0.74 -10.97 -9.98
N LYS A 19 -1.29 -10.84 -11.19
CA LYS A 19 -2.36 -9.86 -11.46
C LYS A 19 -3.64 -10.13 -10.67
N ALA A 20 -4.05 -11.40 -10.56
CA ALA A 20 -5.20 -11.79 -9.76
C ALA A 20 -4.98 -11.50 -8.27
N TRP A 21 -3.78 -11.77 -7.77
CA TRP A 21 -3.38 -11.47 -6.40
C TRP A 21 -3.39 -9.96 -6.11
N LEU A 22 -2.78 -9.13 -6.97
CA LEU A 22 -2.81 -7.66 -6.83
C LEU A 22 -4.24 -7.13 -6.80
N ARG A 23 -5.10 -7.65 -7.69
CA ARG A 23 -6.54 -7.32 -7.67
C ARG A 23 -7.20 -7.74 -6.37
N GLY A 24 -6.91 -8.94 -5.88
CA GLY A 24 -7.40 -9.44 -4.59
C GLY A 24 -6.96 -8.53 -3.44
N LEU A 25 -5.70 -8.11 -3.43
CA LEU A 25 -5.12 -7.21 -2.45
C LEU A 25 -5.83 -5.85 -2.42
N THR A 26 -6.00 -5.21 -3.58
CA THR A 26 -6.77 -3.96 -3.69
C THR A 26 -8.20 -4.14 -3.15
N LEU A 27 -8.90 -5.19 -3.57
CA LEU A 27 -10.29 -5.40 -3.16
C LEU A 27 -10.40 -5.67 -1.66
N ALA A 28 -9.55 -6.55 -1.12
CA ALA A 28 -9.53 -6.87 0.29
C ALA A 28 -9.21 -5.65 1.16
N ALA A 29 -8.24 -4.82 0.76
CA ALA A 29 -7.90 -3.59 1.48
C ALA A 29 -9.09 -2.61 1.53
N ASN A 30 -9.76 -2.40 0.39
CA ASN A 30 -10.91 -1.50 0.33
C ASN A 30 -12.14 -2.06 1.09
N GLU A 31 -12.40 -3.37 1.05
CA GLU A 31 -13.49 -3.95 1.85
C GLU A 31 -13.19 -3.90 3.35
N ALA A 32 -11.93 -4.12 3.75
CA ALA A 32 -11.48 -3.95 5.12
C ALA A 32 -11.65 -2.50 5.60
N ALA A 33 -11.22 -1.52 4.80
CA ALA A 33 -11.41 -0.10 5.11
C ALA A 33 -12.90 0.25 5.26
N LYS A 34 -13.75 -0.19 4.33
CA LYS A 34 -15.21 0.03 4.38
C LYS A 34 -15.85 -0.57 5.63
N ALA A 35 -15.46 -1.79 6.02
CA ALA A 35 -16.00 -2.46 7.21
C ALA A 35 -15.72 -1.67 8.50
N LEU A 36 -14.67 -0.85 8.50
CA LEU A 36 -14.24 -0.01 9.61
C LEU A 36 -14.62 1.48 9.43
N ALA A 37 -15.36 1.80 8.37
CA ALA A 37 -15.71 3.17 7.97
C ALA A 37 -14.48 4.08 7.77
N TRP A 38 -13.38 3.50 7.29
CA TRP A 38 -12.18 4.22 6.84
C TRP A 38 -12.18 4.34 5.33
N GLY A 39 -11.51 5.35 4.79
CA GLY A 39 -11.25 5.47 3.37
C GLY A 39 -10.04 4.68 2.90
N SER A 40 -9.06 4.44 3.77
CA SER A 40 -7.89 3.59 3.53
C SER A 40 -7.48 2.81 4.78
N VAL A 41 -7.10 1.54 4.60
CA VAL A 41 -6.57 0.71 5.68
C VAL A 41 -5.17 1.16 6.12
N LEU A 42 -4.38 1.76 5.22
CA LEU A 42 -3.04 2.26 5.55
C LEU A 42 -3.06 3.58 6.32
N VAL A 43 -4.10 4.40 6.10
CA VAL A 43 -4.31 5.66 6.83
C VAL A 43 -5.00 5.40 8.18
N GLY A 44 -5.96 4.48 8.22
CA GLY A 44 -6.67 4.08 9.44
C GLY A 44 -7.71 5.12 9.88
N GLN A 45 -7.95 5.25 11.19
CA GLN A 45 -9.01 6.13 11.74
C GLN A 45 -8.81 7.63 11.50
N ALA A 46 -7.60 8.07 11.13
CA ALA A 46 -7.31 9.48 10.82
C ALA A 46 -8.03 9.97 9.54
N SER A 47 -8.53 9.01 8.76
CA SER A 47 -9.41 9.16 7.61
C SER A 47 -10.69 9.95 7.88
N GLN A 48 -10.63 11.28 7.83
CA GLN A 48 -11.82 12.13 7.84
C GLN A 48 -11.91 12.92 6.53
N ASP A 49 -12.82 12.48 5.67
CA ASP A 49 -13.48 13.25 4.61
C ASP A 49 -12.93 13.24 3.16
N ASN A 50 -11.68 12.87 2.84
CA ASN A 50 -11.17 12.97 1.46
C ASN A 50 -10.18 11.87 1.01
N GLU A 51 -10.56 10.60 1.15
CA GLU A 51 -9.67 9.48 0.83
C GLU A 51 -10.08 8.68 -0.42
N TYR A 52 -9.06 8.22 -1.13
CA TYR A 52 -9.18 7.66 -2.48
C TYR A 52 -9.18 6.11 -2.53
N GLY A 53 -9.22 5.44 -1.37
CA GLY A 53 -9.08 3.98 -1.30
C GLY A 53 -7.62 3.53 -1.30
N ASP A 54 -7.42 2.25 -1.02
CA ASP A 54 -6.12 1.59 -1.16
C ASP A 54 -5.93 1.07 -2.58
N ILE A 55 -4.73 1.21 -3.13
CA ILE A 55 -4.37 0.73 -4.47
C ILE A 55 -3.15 -0.20 -4.35
N SER A 56 -3.23 -1.41 -4.93
CA SER A 56 -2.06 -2.27 -5.02
C SER A 56 -1.07 -1.82 -6.09
N ILE A 57 0.21 -2.01 -5.81
CA ILE A 57 1.31 -1.66 -6.69
C ILE A 57 2.18 -2.87 -7.01
N TRP A 58 2.74 -2.87 -8.22
CA TRP A 58 3.76 -3.82 -8.66
C TRP A 58 5.02 -3.09 -9.11
N LEU A 59 6.11 -3.28 -8.36
CA LEU A 59 7.42 -2.69 -8.63
C LEU A 59 8.33 -3.65 -9.43
N GLY A 60 8.06 -4.96 -9.37
CA GLY A 60 8.82 -5.97 -10.10
C GLY A 60 10.13 -6.36 -9.43
N SER A 61 11.07 -6.88 -10.21
CA SER A 61 12.41 -7.18 -9.71
C SER A 61 13.17 -5.90 -9.35
N GLY A 62 13.93 -5.93 -8.28
CA GLY A 62 14.75 -4.79 -7.86
C GLY A 62 15.13 -4.88 -6.39
N ASP A 63 15.76 -3.82 -5.90
CA ASP A 63 16.03 -3.62 -4.48
C ASP A 63 15.13 -2.50 -3.98
N TYR A 64 13.98 -2.90 -3.43
CA TYR A 64 12.97 -2.03 -2.85
C TYR A 64 12.72 -2.41 -1.39
N GLY A 65 13.73 -2.98 -0.73
CA GLY A 65 13.65 -3.30 0.69
C GLY A 65 13.63 -2.06 1.56
N LYS A 66 13.60 -2.29 2.87
CA LYS A 66 13.74 -1.23 3.86
C LYS A 66 14.97 -0.36 3.54
N ASP A 67 14.86 0.95 3.78
CA ASP A 67 15.89 1.96 3.51
C ASP A 67 16.10 2.25 2.00
N HIS A 68 15.23 1.73 1.13
CA HIS A 68 15.21 1.98 -0.33
C HIS A 68 13.92 2.73 -0.77
N GLU A 69 13.35 3.54 0.11
CA GLU A 69 12.09 4.26 -0.14
C GLU A 69 12.21 5.20 -1.35
N LYS A 70 13.39 5.79 -1.55
CA LYS A 70 13.64 6.65 -2.71
C LYS A 70 13.52 5.90 -4.04
N GLN A 71 14.02 4.66 -4.10
CA GLN A 71 13.93 3.81 -5.29
C GLN A 71 12.48 3.44 -5.60
N ILE A 72 11.66 3.23 -4.56
CA ILE A 72 10.22 3.01 -4.71
C ILE A 72 9.56 4.24 -5.32
N LEU A 73 9.90 5.44 -4.84
CA LEU A 73 9.37 6.69 -5.38
C LEU A 73 9.85 6.95 -6.81
N ASP A 74 11.10 6.61 -7.13
CA ASP A 74 11.67 6.70 -8.49
C ASP A 74 10.88 5.79 -9.44
N ALA A 75 10.66 4.53 -9.05
CA ALA A 75 9.89 3.56 -9.83
C ALA A 75 8.44 4.02 -10.06
N MET A 76 7.86 4.73 -9.10
CA MET A 76 6.50 5.27 -9.19
C MET A 76 6.43 6.62 -9.94
N GLY A 77 7.57 7.19 -10.35
CA GLY A 77 7.65 8.49 -11.00
C GLY A 77 7.31 9.67 -10.08
N LEU A 78 7.48 9.48 -8.76
CA LEU A 78 7.14 10.47 -7.73
C LEU A 78 8.35 11.29 -7.25
N SER A 79 9.56 10.92 -7.64
CA SER A 79 10.79 11.53 -7.14
C SER A 79 11.02 12.98 -7.55
N GLU A 80 10.43 13.43 -8.65
CA GLU A 80 10.50 14.83 -9.06
C GLU A 80 9.76 15.75 -8.07
N ASN A 81 8.83 15.18 -7.30
CA ASN A 81 8.01 15.90 -6.31
C ASN A 81 8.57 15.81 -4.88
N LEU A 82 9.71 15.14 -4.68
CA LEU A 82 10.30 14.93 -3.35
C LEU A 82 10.86 16.20 -2.68
N GLY A 83 10.89 17.35 -3.37
CA GLY A 83 11.50 18.61 -2.94
C GLY A 83 11.81 18.76 -1.44
N GLU A 84 10.82 19.19 -0.65
CA GLU A 84 10.90 19.26 0.82
C GLU A 84 10.13 18.11 1.49
N ALA A 85 9.71 17.08 0.74
CA ALA A 85 8.87 16.00 1.26
C ALA A 85 9.64 15.15 2.28
N GLU A 86 8.99 14.82 3.39
CA GLU A 86 9.58 14.00 4.44
C GLU A 86 9.18 12.54 4.26
N VAL A 87 10.18 11.65 4.17
CA VAL A 87 9.98 10.20 4.19
C VAL A 87 10.11 9.72 5.63
N THR A 88 9.01 9.25 6.22
CA THR A 88 8.97 8.75 7.60
C THR A 88 8.69 7.25 7.61
N PRO A 89 9.59 6.41 8.16
CA PRO A 89 9.31 4.99 8.37
C PRO A 89 8.13 4.78 9.31
N VAL A 90 7.35 3.72 9.07
CA VAL A 90 6.21 3.33 9.89
C VAL A 90 6.43 1.90 10.38
N ALA A 91 6.25 1.67 11.67
CA ALA A 91 6.37 0.34 12.25
C ALA A 91 5.27 -0.59 11.72
N VAL A 92 5.64 -1.82 11.40
CA VAL A 92 4.72 -2.85 10.87
C VAL A 92 4.55 -3.94 11.91
N SER A 93 3.30 -4.27 12.20
CA SER A 93 2.95 -5.37 13.09
C SER A 93 3.38 -6.71 12.48
N PRO A 94 4.11 -7.57 13.22
CA PRO A 94 4.55 -8.86 12.72
C PRO A 94 3.41 -9.88 12.57
N THR A 95 2.26 -9.64 13.18
CA THR A 95 1.12 -10.58 13.17
C THR A 95 0.08 -10.22 12.10
N THR A 96 -0.12 -8.93 11.85
CA THR A 96 -1.12 -8.44 10.88
C THR A 96 -0.49 -7.96 9.59
N HIS A 97 0.83 -7.76 9.57
CA HIS A 97 1.59 -7.19 8.46
C HIS A 97 1.17 -5.76 8.06
N LEU A 98 0.32 -5.11 8.87
CA LEU A 98 -0.15 -3.75 8.68
C LEU A 98 0.63 -2.77 9.57
N PRO A 99 0.57 -1.46 9.30
CA PRO A 99 1.12 -0.46 10.20
C PRO A 99 0.59 -0.61 11.64
N GLU A 100 1.44 -0.46 12.65
CA GLU A 100 1.08 -0.71 14.06
C GLU A 100 -0.03 0.21 14.59
N HIS A 101 -0.21 1.40 13.98
CA HIS A 101 -1.29 2.33 14.34
C HIS A 101 -2.68 1.89 13.84
N VAL A 102 -2.75 0.87 12.99
CA VAL A 102 -4.01 0.34 12.44
C VAL A 102 -4.65 -0.58 13.46
N GLU A 103 -5.54 -0.01 14.27
CA GLU A 103 -6.30 -0.74 15.29
C GLU A 103 -7.71 -1.08 14.80
N PHE A 104 -8.06 -2.36 14.88
CA PHE A 104 -9.38 -2.84 14.48
C PHE A 104 -9.93 -3.85 15.50
N PRO A 105 -11.27 -3.97 15.62
CA PRO A 105 -11.87 -4.96 16.51
C PRO A 105 -11.44 -6.39 16.14
N PRO A 106 -11.32 -7.31 17.11
CA PRO A 106 -11.04 -8.71 16.81
C PRO A 106 -12.20 -9.32 16.00
N LYS A 107 -11.88 -10.31 15.14
CA LYS A 107 -12.84 -11.07 14.32
C LYS A 107 -13.54 -10.24 13.24
N GLN A 108 -12.76 -9.52 12.45
CA GLN A 108 -13.23 -8.84 11.24
C GLN A 108 -12.86 -9.69 10.02
N PRO A 109 -13.81 -10.40 9.39
CA PRO A 109 -13.52 -11.32 8.27
C PRO A 109 -12.78 -10.63 7.12
N GLU A 110 -13.12 -9.38 6.81
CA GLU A 110 -12.50 -8.58 5.76
C GLU A 110 -11.02 -8.31 6.07
N MET A 111 -10.69 -8.05 7.34
CA MET A 111 -9.31 -7.91 7.80
C MET A 111 -8.56 -9.24 7.72
N GLU A 112 -9.19 -10.36 8.07
CA GLU A 112 -8.57 -11.69 7.99
C GLU A 112 -8.20 -12.04 6.53
N VAL A 113 -9.07 -11.69 5.57
CA VAL A 113 -8.77 -11.87 4.13
C VAL A 113 -7.59 -11.00 3.71
N LEU A 114 -7.55 -9.74 4.12
CA LEU A 114 -6.44 -8.84 3.82
C LEU A 114 -5.13 -9.35 4.43
N ILE A 115 -5.12 -9.73 5.71
CA ILE A 115 -3.96 -10.28 6.42
C ILE A 115 -3.46 -11.55 5.72
N GLY A 116 -4.38 -12.41 5.28
CA GLY A 116 -4.02 -13.61 4.52
C GLY A 116 -3.25 -13.28 3.23
N LEU A 117 -3.70 -12.28 2.47
CA LEU A 117 -3.01 -11.84 1.26
C LEU A 117 -1.66 -11.18 1.58
N LEU A 118 -1.58 -10.35 2.63
CA LEU A 118 -0.34 -9.72 3.07
C LEU A 118 0.69 -10.74 3.58
N SER A 119 0.25 -11.86 4.14
CA SER A 119 1.13 -12.94 4.61
C SER A 119 1.92 -13.64 3.49
N GLU A 120 1.55 -13.42 2.22
CA GLU A 120 2.30 -13.91 1.06
C GLU A 120 3.52 -13.04 0.72
N LEU A 121 3.68 -11.89 1.38
CA LEU A 121 4.81 -10.99 1.22
C LEU A 121 5.88 -11.28 2.28
N ASP A 122 7.13 -11.31 1.82
CA ASP A 122 8.32 -11.30 2.68
C ASP A 122 8.86 -9.87 2.82
N GLU A 123 9.73 -9.64 3.82
CA GLU A 123 10.50 -8.39 3.94
C GLU A 123 9.61 -7.13 3.96
N ILE A 124 8.43 -7.25 4.57
CA ILE A 124 7.42 -6.19 4.61
C ILE A 124 7.94 -5.00 5.43
N HIS A 125 7.81 -3.81 4.86
CA HIS A 125 8.03 -2.54 5.54
C HIS A 125 6.98 -1.53 5.09
N ALA A 126 6.79 -0.50 5.91
CA ALA A 126 5.90 0.59 5.62
C ALA A 126 6.58 1.94 5.88
N PHE A 127 6.19 2.94 5.12
CA PHE A 127 6.63 4.31 5.29
C PHE A 127 5.55 5.25 4.76
N ARG A 128 5.63 6.52 5.14
CA ARG A 128 4.80 7.57 4.56
C ARG A 128 5.65 8.68 3.99
N VAL A 129 5.13 9.37 3.00
CA VAL A 129 5.72 10.58 2.42
C VAL A 129 4.78 11.73 2.66
N VAL A 130 5.21 12.69 3.47
CA VAL A 130 4.44 13.88 3.85
C VAL A 130 4.81 15.05 2.94
N ASP A 131 3.84 15.90 2.62
CA ASP A 131 4.02 17.08 1.77
C ASP A 131 4.53 16.76 0.36
N LEU A 132 4.09 15.63 -0.21
CA LEU A 132 4.52 15.18 -1.54
C LEU A 132 4.15 16.18 -2.65
N ILE A 133 3.11 16.99 -2.48
CA ILE A 133 2.70 18.03 -3.44
C ILE A 133 2.57 19.37 -2.70
N GLY A 134 3.70 19.97 -2.34
CA GLY A 134 3.77 21.30 -1.72
C GLY A 134 3.35 21.33 -0.24
N LYS A 135 3.39 22.51 0.38
CA LYS A 135 3.17 22.68 1.83
C LYS A 135 1.69 22.54 2.20
N GLY A 136 1.31 21.34 2.61
CA GLY A 136 0.04 20.99 3.22
C GLY A 136 -0.99 20.45 2.25
N GLY A 137 -0.93 19.15 1.97
CA GLY A 137 -2.14 18.54 1.45
C GLY A 137 -2.08 17.09 1.01
N LEU A 138 -0.90 16.45 0.88
CA LEU A 138 -0.87 15.05 0.45
C LEU A 138 0.16 14.23 1.22
N THR A 139 -0.34 13.29 2.00
CA THR A 139 0.44 12.22 2.61
C THR A 139 0.17 10.92 1.85
N VAL A 140 1.23 10.27 1.40
CA VAL A 140 1.12 8.96 0.73
C VAL A 140 1.71 7.89 1.61
N HIS A 141 0.92 6.88 1.93
CA HIS A 141 1.30 5.75 2.75
C HIS A 141 1.66 4.57 1.85
N PHE A 142 2.80 3.95 2.10
CA PHE A 142 3.29 2.79 1.39
C PHE A 142 3.42 1.62 2.35
N LEU A 143 2.97 0.45 1.91
CA LEU A 143 3.28 -0.85 2.50
C LEU A 143 3.81 -1.72 1.38
N VAL A 144 5.05 -2.15 1.50
CA VAL A 144 5.79 -2.83 0.42
C VAL A 144 6.44 -4.08 0.97
N GLY A 145 6.38 -5.16 0.19
CA GLY A 145 7.04 -6.42 0.50
C GLY A 145 7.38 -7.20 -0.76
N HIS A 146 8.19 -8.25 -0.60
CA HIS A 146 8.64 -9.08 -1.69
C HIS A 146 7.72 -10.31 -1.83
N LEU A 147 7.00 -10.41 -2.94
CA LEU A 147 6.14 -11.55 -3.23
C LEU A 147 6.99 -12.74 -3.71
N LYS A 148 7.05 -13.81 -2.90
CA LYS A 148 7.78 -15.06 -3.21
C LYS A 148 6.84 -16.26 -3.08
N GLY A 149 5.97 -16.46 -4.07
CA GLY A 149 5.00 -17.56 -4.07
C GLY A 149 5.06 -18.42 -5.33
N GLU A 150 4.77 -19.71 -5.20
CA GLU A 150 4.69 -20.63 -6.34
C GLU A 150 3.66 -20.12 -7.37
N GLY A 151 4.07 -20.00 -8.64
CA GLY A 151 3.22 -19.49 -9.72
C GLY A 151 3.09 -17.95 -9.80
N HIS A 152 3.69 -17.20 -8.88
CA HIS A 152 3.86 -15.76 -9.02
C HIS A 152 5.12 -15.44 -9.81
N THR A 153 5.13 -14.31 -10.52
CA THR A 153 6.40 -13.67 -10.87
C THR A 153 7.01 -13.17 -9.56
N PRO A 154 8.22 -13.59 -9.17
CA PRO A 154 8.87 -13.04 -7.98
C PRO A 154 9.14 -11.55 -8.17
N GLY A 155 8.90 -10.74 -7.13
CA GLY A 155 9.18 -9.31 -7.18
C GLY A 155 8.47 -8.53 -6.09
N TRP A 156 8.74 -7.24 -6.05
CA TRP A 156 8.21 -6.33 -5.06
C TRP A 156 6.82 -5.84 -5.43
N ALA A 157 5.95 -5.85 -4.43
CA ALA A 157 4.55 -5.46 -4.53
C ALA A 157 4.08 -4.83 -3.22
N GLY A 158 2.92 -4.21 -3.23
CA GLY A 158 2.45 -3.54 -2.04
C GLY A 158 1.08 -2.89 -2.17
N LEU A 159 0.74 -2.10 -1.16
CA LEU A 159 -0.40 -1.21 -1.10
C LEU A 159 0.07 0.24 -0.99
N VAL A 160 -0.71 1.13 -1.58
CA VAL A 160 -0.58 2.58 -1.46
C VAL A 160 -1.90 3.17 -1.03
N GLY A 161 -1.87 3.96 0.03
CA GLY A 161 -2.99 4.75 0.53
C GLY A 161 -2.66 6.23 0.41
N ILE A 162 -3.66 7.04 0.09
CA ILE A 162 -3.49 8.48 -0.09
C ILE A 162 -4.41 9.20 0.88
N GLU A 163 -3.81 10.05 1.71
CA GLU A 163 -4.48 10.95 2.62
C GLU A 163 -4.29 12.38 2.10
N ALA A 164 -5.39 13.07 1.82
CA ALA A 164 -5.36 14.48 1.48
C ALA A 164 -5.71 15.34 2.70
N GLU A 165 -4.79 16.18 3.15
CA GLU A 165 -5.05 17.11 4.24
C GLU A 165 -5.80 18.35 3.68
N VAL A 166 -7.06 18.54 4.08
CA VAL A 166 -7.84 19.72 3.70
C VAL A 166 -7.57 20.81 4.74
N LYS A 167 -6.90 21.89 4.31
CA LYS A 167 -6.79 23.13 5.10
C LYS A 167 -8.06 23.96 5.09
#